data_AF-A0A329SH42-F1
#
_entry.id   AF-A0A329SH42-F1
#
_cell.length_a   1.000
_cell.length_b   1.000
_cell.length_c   1.000
_cell.angle_alpha   90.00
_cell.angle_beta   90.00
_cell.angle_gamma   90.00
#
_symmetry.space_group_name_H-M   'P 1'
#
loop_
_entity.id
_entity.type
_entity.pdbx_description
1 polymer ?
#
loop_
_entity_poly.entity_id
_entity_poly.type
_entity_poly.pdbx_seq_one_letter_code
_entity_poly.pdbx_strand_id
1 'polypeptide(L)'
;MTGSMASDYFQDSCKDDTNLFMETFVDLTGLCPAGDGIQSLAYQNETYSSKELDAAYVAAQEAYRRNVYALMCSNKYTGIYSIEHLQYWTLGNMVPHKSDKNDGMVEFQSCASGIPESKFGSTYRDKFYATNLNHADAAFRHGDSLLDTAKMPVKWFECLL
;
A
#
# COMPACT_ATOMS: atom_id res chain seq x y z
N MET A 1 0.15 -4.63 9.22
CA MET A 1 0.11 -5.35 7.96
C MET A 1 -1.09 -6.24 8.03
N THR A 2 -2.08 -5.96 7.20
CA THR A 2 -3.34 -6.69 7.12
C THR A 2 -3.65 -7.03 5.66
N GLY A 3 -2.63 -7.12 4.80
CA GLY A 3 -2.79 -7.31 3.36
C GLY A 3 -3.20 -6.07 2.59
N SER A 4 -3.76 -6.27 1.39
CA SER A 4 -4.04 -5.23 0.40
C SER A 4 -5.36 -5.53 -0.30
N MET A 5 -6.29 -4.57 -0.31
CA MET A 5 -7.52 -4.71 -1.12
C MET A 5 -7.21 -4.77 -2.62
N ALA A 6 -6.07 -4.24 -3.06
CA ALA A 6 -5.65 -4.39 -4.45
C ALA A 6 -5.31 -5.84 -4.80
N SER A 7 -4.84 -6.67 -3.84
CA SER A 7 -4.68 -8.11 -4.06
C SER A 7 -6.01 -8.82 -4.24
N ASP A 8 -6.97 -8.59 -3.34
CA ASP A 8 -8.31 -9.18 -3.43
C ASP A 8 -8.99 -8.78 -4.73
N TYR A 9 -8.95 -7.49 -5.05
CA TYR A 9 -9.55 -6.95 -6.25
C TYR A 9 -8.88 -7.47 -7.54
N PHE A 10 -7.56 -7.66 -7.53
CA PHE A 10 -6.86 -8.31 -8.64
C PHE A 10 -7.35 -9.75 -8.85
N GLN A 11 -7.56 -10.49 -7.76
CA GLN A 11 -8.06 -11.87 -7.82
C GLN A 11 -9.51 -11.94 -8.30
N ASP A 12 -10.36 -10.98 -7.93
CA ASP A 12 -11.71 -10.84 -8.47
C ASP A 12 -11.69 -10.47 -9.97
N SER A 13 -10.81 -9.54 -10.37
CA SER A 13 -10.66 -9.16 -11.79
C SER A 13 -10.19 -10.33 -12.66
N CYS A 14 -9.32 -11.21 -12.16
CA CYS A 14 -8.93 -12.44 -12.90
C CYS A 14 -10.07 -13.45 -13.06
N LYS A 15 -11.23 -13.22 -12.43
CA LYS A 15 -12.44 -14.05 -12.52
C LYS A 15 -13.60 -13.31 -13.19
N ASP A 16 -13.33 -12.16 -13.81
CA ASP A 16 -14.33 -11.30 -14.44
C ASP A 16 -15.46 -10.85 -13.47
N ASP A 17 -15.12 -10.59 -12.20
CA ASP A 17 -16.07 -10.24 -11.13
C ASP A 17 -15.88 -8.80 -10.62
N THR A 18 -15.44 -7.87 -11.49
CA THR A 18 -15.16 -6.48 -11.10
C THR A 18 -15.71 -5.47 -12.12
N ASN A 19 -14.83 -4.71 -12.79
CA ASN A 19 -15.21 -3.79 -13.85
C ASN A 19 -14.35 -4.04 -15.09
N LEU A 20 -14.94 -3.77 -16.26
CA LEU A 20 -14.33 -4.05 -17.57
C LEU A 20 -12.91 -3.48 -17.72
N PHE A 21 -12.65 -2.30 -17.16
CA PHE A 21 -11.32 -1.69 -17.26
C PHE A 21 -10.28 -2.52 -16.49
N MET A 22 -10.61 -2.95 -15.28
CA MET A 22 -9.70 -3.71 -14.43
C MET A 22 -9.52 -5.15 -14.89
N GLU A 23 -10.58 -5.79 -15.36
CA GLU A 23 -10.54 -7.12 -16.00
C GLU A 23 -9.60 -7.09 -17.22
N THR A 24 -9.80 -6.12 -18.11
CA THR A 24 -8.91 -5.91 -19.27
C THR A 24 -7.47 -5.64 -18.83
N PHE A 25 -7.28 -4.84 -17.77
CA PHE A 25 -5.95 -4.51 -17.26
C PHE A 25 -5.23 -5.77 -16.74
N VAL A 26 -5.88 -6.59 -15.91
CA VAL A 26 -5.24 -7.79 -15.35
C VAL A 26 -4.98 -8.84 -16.42
N ASP A 27 -5.85 -8.99 -17.42
CA ASP A 27 -5.62 -9.89 -18.56
C ASP A 27 -4.36 -9.49 -19.35
N LEU A 28 -4.16 -8.19 -19.60
CA LEU A 28 -2.99 -7.68 -20.30
C LEU A 28 -1.68 -7.89 -19.54
N THR A 29 -1.73 -8.05 -18.21
CA THR A 29 -0.52 -8.32 -17.41
C THR A 29 0.00 -9.74 -17.62
N GLY A 30 -0.84 -10.67 -18.07
CA GLY A 30 -0.50 -12.10 -18.13
C GLY A 30 -0.30 -12.76 -16.76
N LEU A 31 -0.75 -12.10 -15.68
CA LEU A 31 -0.62 -12.58 -14.30
C LEU A 31 -1.91 -13.27 -13.79
N CYS A 32 -2.89 -13.50 -14.66
CA CYS A 32 -4.06 -14.32 -14.37
C CYS A 32 -3.82 -15.79 -14.77
N PRO A 33 -4.22 -16.77 -13.94
CA PRO A 33 -4.76 -16.60 -12.59
C PRO A 33 -3.69 -16.05 -11.64
N ALA A 34 -4.12 -15.27 -10.65
CA ALA A 34 -3.23 -14.63 -9.68
C ALA A 34 -2.26 -15.65 -9.06
N GLY A 35 -0.96 -15.41 -9.17
CA GLY A 35 0.07 -16.29 -8.58
C GLY A 35 0.22 -16.11 -7.07
N ASP A 36 1.01 -16.99 -6.45
CA ASP A 36 1.23 -17.04 -5.00
C ASP A 36 1.63 -15.69 -4.38
N GLY A 37 2.40 -14.87 -5.11
CA GLY A 37 2.80 -13.54 -4.65
C GLY A 37 1.60 -12.62 -4.41
N ILE A 38 0.65 -12.58 -5.34
CA ILE A 38 -0.58 -11.77 -5.20
C ILE A 38 -1.46 -12.37 -4.12
N GLN A 39 -1.70 -13.69 -4.17
CA GLN A 39 -2.54 -14.38 -3.18
C GLN A 39 -2.02 -14.22 -1.75
N SER A 40 -0.70 -14.21 -1.55
CA SER A 40 -0.07 -14.02 -0.22
C SER A 40 -0.33 -12.65 0.40
N LEU A 41 -0.83 -11.69 -0.38
CA LEU A 41 -1.15 -10.33 0.05
C LEU A 41 -2.64 -10.10 0.26
N ALA A 42 -3.46 -11.15 0.19
CA ALA A 42 -4.90 -11.05 0.43
C ALA A 42 -5.18 -10.35 1.77
N TYR A 43 -6.23 -9.54 1.79
CA TYR A 43 -6.55 -8.72 2.94
C TYR A 43 -7.07 -9.59 4.10
N GLN A 44 -6.59 -9.31 5.31
CA GLN A 44 -6.87 -10.11 6.49
C GLN A 44 -8.37 -10.17 6.78
N ASN A 45 -8.90 -11.38 6.98
CA ASN A 45 -10.31 -11.72 7.15
C ASN A 45 -11.22 -11.44 5.95
N GLU A 46 -10.68 -11.15 4.77
CA GLU A 46 -11.48 -11.04 3.53
C GLU A 46 -11.54 -12.38 2.79
N THR A 47 -12.30 -12.41 1.70
CA THR A 47 -12.66 -13.61 0.93
C THR A 47 -11.45 -14.44 0.49
N TYR A 48 -10.34 -13.80 0.16
CA TYR A 48 -9.13 -14.46 -0.34
C TYR A 48 -8.13 -14.85 0.74
N SER A 49 -8.34 -14.43 1.99
CA SER A 49 -7.46 -14.80 3.09
C SER A 49 -7.84 -16.18 3.66
N SER A 50 -6.83 -16.90 4.13
CA SER A 50 -7.00 -18.14 4.87
C SER A 50 -6.83 -17.90 6.37
N LYS A 51 -7.28 -18.84 7.20
CA LYS A 51 -7.04 -18.79 8.65
C LYS A 51 -5.55 -18.77 8.98
N GLU A 52 -4.76 -19.48 8.18
CA GLU A 52 -3.30 -19.54 8.30
C GLU A 52 -2.68 -18.18 7.97
N LEU A 53 -3.12 -17.52 6.89
CA LEU A 53 -2.66 -16.19 6.51
C LEU A 53 -3.09 -15.13 7.54
N ASP A 54 -4.32 -15.22 8.04
CA ASP A 54 -4.82 -14.34 9.10
C ASP A 54 -3.99 -14.47 10.38
N ALA A 55 -3.66 -15.70 10.78
CA ALA A 55 -2.79 -15.95 11.93
C ALA A 55 -1.38 -15.40 11.70
N ALA A 56 -0.84 -15.51 10.48
CA ALA A 56 0.44 -14.94 10.11
C ALA A 56 0.43 -13.41 10.19
N TYR A 57 -0.64 -12.74 9.75
CA TYR A 57 -0.80 -11.29 9.92
C TYR A 57 -0.86 -10.88 11.39
N VAL A 58 -1.59 -11.61 12.25
CA VAL A 58 -1.62 -11.32 13.70
C VAL A 58 -0.22 -11.40 14.30
N ALA A 59 0.53 -12.47 14.01
CA ALA A 59 1.89 -12.64 14.49
C ALA A 59 2.83 -11.54 13.95
N ALA A 60 2.72 -11.20 12.66
CA ALA A 60 3.48 -10.13 12.04
C ALA A 60 3.19 -8.78 12.71
N GLN A 61 1.92 -8.44 12.96
CA GLN A 61 1.54 -7.18 13.63
C GLN A 61 2.12 -7.08 15.05
N GLU A 62 2.14 -8.18 15.80
CA GLU A 62 2.74 -8.22 17.14
C GLU A 62 4.25 -7.96 17.08
N ALA A 63 4.98 -8.64 16.19
CA ALA A 63 6.40 -8.42 15.98
C ALA A 63 6.66 -6.98 15.50
N TYR A 64 5.85 -6.50 14.56
CA TYR A 64 5.95 -5.17 13.98
C TYR A 64 5.85 -4.07 15.03
N ARG A 65 4.81 -4.11 15.87
CA ARG A 65 4.57 -3.12 16.93
C ARG A 65 5.68 -3.09 18.00
N ARG A 66 6.38 -4.21 18.21
CA ARG A 66 7.47 -4.30 19.19
C ARG A 66 8.82 -3.85 18.66
N ASN A 67 9.08 -4.05 17.37
CA ASN A 67 10.44 -3.97 16.82
C ASN A 67 10.65 -2.81 15.84
N VAL A 68 9.57 -2.22 15.30
CA VAL A 68 9.71 -1.15 14.31
C VAL A 68 10.12 0.16 14.98
N TYR A 69 11.33 0.61 14.66
CA TYR A 69 11.88 1.87 15.13
C TYR A 69 11.25 3.05 14.39
N ALA A 70 11.13 2.98 13.06
CA ALA A 70 10.61 4.02 12.19
C ALA A 70 9.78 3.40 11.06
N LEU A 71 8.77 4.14 10.58
CA LEU A 71 7.84 3.66 9.56
C LEU A 71 7.34 4.80 8.70
N MET A 72 7.35 4.59 7.38
CA MET A 72 6.69 5.43 6.39
C MET A 72 5.44 4.75 5.87
N CYS A 73 4.27 5.37 6.07
CA CYS A 73 3.02 4.93 5.48
C CYS A 73 2.39 6.08 4.72
N SER A 74 1.79 5.81 3.57
CA SER A 74 1.08 6.86 2.83
C SER A 74 -0.40 6.84 3.11
N ASN A 75 -0.99 8.02 3.24
CA ASN A 75 -2.43 8.21 3.35
C ASN A 75 -3.02 8.84 2.07
N LYS A 76 -2.23 9.04 1.01
CA LYS A 76 -2.67 9.52 -0.30
C LYS A 76 -1.82 8.94 -1.43
N TYR A 77 -2.47 8.52 -2.50
CA TYR A 77 -1.86 7.98 -3.71
C TYR A 77 -1.43 9.05 -4.73
N THR A 78 -1.39 10.32 -4.34
CA THR A 78 -1.03 11.40 -5.29
C THR A 78 0.41 11.32 -5.75
N GLY A 79 1.36 10.81 -4.96
CA GLY A 79 2.72 10.57 -5.41
C GLY A 79 3.50 11.76 -5.98
N ILE A 80 4.68 11.46 -6.49
CA ILE A 80 5.56 12.33 -7.25
C ILE A 80 5.16 12.24 -8.72
N TYR A 81 5.30 13.33 -9.46
CA TYR A 81 4.98 13.35 -10.89
C TYR A 81 5.92 12.42 -11.65
N SER A 82 5.37 11.33 -12.18
CA SER A 82 6.10 10.28 -12.91
C SER A 82 5.15 9.57 -13.88
N ILE A 83 5.66 8.64 -14.68
CA ILE A 83 4.80 7.82 -15.55
C ILE A 83 3.92 6.86 -14.73
N GLU A 84 4.41 6.39 -13.58
CA GLU A 84 3.69 5.48 -12.69
C GLU A 84 2.61 6.21 -11.87
N HIS A 85 2.67 7.55 -11.76
CA HIS A 85 1.68 8.36 -11.06
C HIS A 85 0.24 8.09 -11.53
N LEU A 86 0.01 8.05 -12.85
CA LEU A 86 -1.34 7.83 -13.39
C LEU A 86 -1.87 6.44 -13.05
N GLN A 87 -0.99 5.43 -13.02
CA GLN A 87 -1.35 4.06 -12.68
C GLN A 87 -1.84 4.00 -11.23
N TYR A 88 -1.05 4.49 -10.27
CA TYR A 88 -1.45 4.45 -8.86
C TYR A 88 -2.62 5.38 -8.54
N TRP A 89 -2.75 6.50 -9.27
CA TRP A 89 -3.95 7.33 -9.18
C TRP A 89 -5.20 6.55 -9.62
N THR A 90 -5.12 5.79 -10.71
CA THR A 90 -6.23 4.95 -11.17
C THR A 90 -6.56 3.88 -10.14
N LEU A 91 -5.55 3.15 -9.64
CA LEU A 91 -5.75 2.09 -8.66
C LEU A 91 -6.34 2.62 -7.35
N GLY A 92 -5.84 3.76 -6.84
CA GLY A 92 -6.36 4.39 -5.62
C GLY A 92 -7.81 4.86 -5.70
N ASN A 93 -8.35 5.05 -6.91
CA ASN A 93 -9.77 5.39 -7.13
C ASN A 93 -10.64 4.18 -7.49
N MET A 94 -10.08 3.16 -8.14
CA MET A 94 -10.85 2.01 -8.67
C MET A 94 -10.91 0.82 -7.73
N VAL A 95 -9.83 0.56 -6.98
CA VAL A 95 -9.81 -0.52 -5.99
C VAL A 95 -10.78 -0.14 -4.86
N PRO A 96 -11.65 -1.05 -4.39
CA PRO A 96 -12.57 -0.81 -3.29
C PRO A 96 -11.83 -0.83 -1.94
N HIS A 97 -10.96 0.15 -1.73
CA HIS A 97 -10.19 0.31 -0.51
C HIS A 97 -11.10 0.47 0.72
N LYS A 98 -10.64 -0.02 1.88
CA LYS A 98 -11.38 0.15 3.15
C LYS A 98 -11.47 1.62 3.61
N SER A 99 -10.69 2.53 3.02
CA SER A 99 -10.74 3.97 3.26
C SER A 99 -10.06 4.78 2.15
N ASP A 100 -10.34 6.09 2.09
CA ASP A 100 -9.66 7.05 1.21
C ASP A 100 -8.18 7.32 1.56
N LYS A 101 -7.66 6.63 2.59
CA LYS A 101 -6.26 6.68 3.01
C LYS A 101 -5.53 5.45 2.48
N ASN A 102 -4.96 5.55 1.30
CA ASN A 102 -4.20 4.49 0.65
C ASN A 102 -3.11 5.09 -0.26
N ASP A 103 -2.17 4.25 -0.66
CA ASP A 103 -1.07 4.59 -1.57
C ASP A 103 -1.30 4.12 -3.03
N GLY A 104 -2.53 3.70 -3.33
CA GLY A 104 -2.95 3.10 -4.59
C GLY A 104 -2.98 1.57 -4.55
N MET A 105 -2.32 0.95 -3.56
CA MET A 105 -2.28 -0.51 -3.39
C MET A 105 -2.63 -0.93 -1.97
N VAL A 106 -2.11 -0.23 -0.97
CA VAL A 106 -2.17 -0.58 0.44
C VAL A 106 -2.82 0.55 1.23
N GLU A 107 -3.78 0.19 2.07
CA GLU A 107 -4.41 1.11 3.01
C GLU A 107 -3.42 1.56 4.09
N PHE A 108 -3.53 2.82 4.50
CA PHE A 108 -2.71 3.39 5.57
C PHE A 108 -2.75 2.53 6.84
N GLN A 109 -3.93 2.02 7.23
CA GLN A 109 -4.09 1.18 8.42
C GLN A 109 -3.43 -0.20 8.28
N SER A 110 -3.42 -0.77 7.07
CA SER A 110 -2.68 -2.00 6.80
C SER A 110 -1.18 -1.76 6.98
N CYS A 111 -0.65 -0.68 6.41
CA CYS A 111 0.75 -0.29 6.60
C CYS A 111 1.08 -0.01 8.07
N ALA A 112 0.26 0.78 8.77
CA ALA A 112 0.46 1.18 10.17
C ALA A 112 0.47 0.00 11.15
N SER A 113 -0.17 -1.13 10.80
CA SER A 113 -0.02 -2.39 11.54
C SER A 113 -0.41 -2.30 13.03
N GLY A 114 -1.39 -1.45 13.35
CA GLY A 114 -1.82 -1.20 14.73
C GLY A 114 -0.99 -0.16 15.50
N ILE A 115 -0.04 0.53 14.85
CA ILE A 115 0.55 1.76 15.38
C ILE A 115 -0.50 2.88 15.22
N PRO A 116 -0.90 3.59 16.29
CA PRO A 116 -1.93 4.62 16.20
C PRO A 116 -1.56 5.73 15.22
N GLU A 117 -2.53 6.18 14.40
CA GLU A 117 -2.33 7.27 13.43
C GLU A 117 -1.85 8.57 14.11
N SER A 118 -2.23 8.81 15.37
CA SER A 118 -1.76 9.96 16.16
C SER A 118 -0.26 9.99 16.43
N LYS A 119 0.47 8.90 16.18
CA LYS A 119 1.94 8.87 16.26
C LYS A 119 2.62 9.35 14.97
N PHE A 120 1.89 9.47 13.87
CA PHE A 120 2.45 9.83 12.57
C PHE A 120 2.43 11.35 12.38
N GLY A 121 3.56 11.90 11.95
CA GLY A 121 3.68 13.27 11.48
C GLY A 121 3.74 13.33 9.96
N SER A 122 3.57 14.53 9.39
CA SER A 122 3.46 14.74 7.93
C SER A 122 4.74 15.27 7.29
N THR A 123 5.88 15.18 7.97
CA THR A 123 7.17 15.65 7.47
C THR A 123 8.20 14.53 7.47
N TYR A 124 9.18 14.61 6.56
CA TYR A 124 10.27 13.63 6.48
C TYR A 124 11.16 13.56 7.73
N ARG A 125 10.99 14.49 8.68
CA ARG A 125 11.69 14.46 9.97
C ARG A 125 10.97 13.60 11.01
N ASP A 126 9.73 13.22 10.72
CA ASP A 126 8.93 12.41 11.62
C ASP A 126 9.32 10.93 11.49
N LYS A 127 9.66 10.32 12.62
CA LYS A 127 10.05 8.91 12.66
C LYS A 127 8.94 7.97 12.16
N PHE A 128 7.69 8.33 12.48
CA PHE A 128 6.50 7.75 11.90
C PHE A 128 5.96 8.78 10.91
N TYR A 129 6.14 8.53 9.63
CA TYR A 129 5.89 9.50 8.57
C TYR A 129 4.65 9.12 7.77
N ALA A 130 3.60 9.92 7.91
CA ALA A 130 2.41 9.87 7.07
C ALA A 130 2.64 10.69 5.81
N THR A 131 2.76 10.02 4.67
CA THR A 131 3.13 10.63 3.39
C THR A 131 1.95 10.78 2.45
N ASN A 132 2.16 11.52 1.36
CA ASN A 132 1.26 11.60 0.23
C ASN A 132 1.81 10.87 -1.01
N LEU A 133 2.66 9.85 -0.78
CA LEU A 133 3.34 9.08 -1.82
C LEU A 133 2.44 7.98 -2.39
N ASN A 134 2.55 7.68 -3.69
CA ASN A 134 2.00 6.41 -4.17
C ASN A 134 2.92 5.24 -3.78
N HIS A 135 2.46 4.02 -4.01
CA HIS A 135 3.17 2.80 -3.62
C HIS A 135 4.60 2.71 -4.21
N ALA A 136 4.79 3.13 -5.46
CA ALA A 136 6.12 3.13 -6.10
C ALA A 136 7.07 4.16 -5.49
N ASP A 137 6.58 5.36 -5.19
CA ASP A 137 7.41 6.41 -4.62
C ASP A 137 7.83 6.08 -3.18
N ALA A 138 6.95 5.41 -2.42
CA ALA A 138 7.28 4.90 -1.09
C ALA A 138 8.40 3.83 -1.12
N ALA A 139 8.59 3.17 -2.28
CA ALA A 139 9.71 2.27 -2.55
C ALA A 139 10.93 2.99 -3.16
N PHE A 140 11.03 4.32 -3.03
CA PHE A 140 12.14 5.16 -3.47
C PHE A 140 12.38 5.22 -4.99
N ARG A 141 11.40 4.81 -5.83
CA ARG A 141 11.60 4.73 -7.30
C ARG A 141 11.81 6.08 -8.00
N HIS A 142 11.32 7.16 -7.40
CA HIS A 142 11.36 8.50 -8.01
C HIS A 142 12.05 9.58 -7.16
N GLY A 143 12.72 9.18 -6.07
CA GLY A 143 13.42 10.12 -5.19
C GLY A 143 12.49 11.00 -4.37
N ASP A 144 12.93 12.23 -4.10
CA ASP A 144 12.18 13.22 -3.33
C ASP A 144 11.43 14.21 -4.23
N SER A 145 10.28 14.69 -3.75
CA SER A 145 9.59 15.83 -4.35
C SER A 145 10.43 17.10 -4.23
N LEU A 146 10.32 17.99 -5.22
CA LEU A 146 10.99 19.29 -5.20
C LEU A 146 10.28 20.32 -4.30
N LEU A 147 8.96 20.19 -4.12
CA LEU A 147 8.10 21.24 -3.53
C LEU A 147 7.20 20.75 -2.38
N ASP A 148 7.07 19.44 -2.16
CA ASP A 148 6.14 18.87 -1.18
C ASP A 148 6.87 18.03 -0.13
N THR A 149 6.95 18.54 1.10
CA THR A 149 7.62 17.85 2.21
C THR A 149 6.90 16.60 2.69
N ALA A 150 5.65 16.37 2.27
CA ALA A 150 4.92 15.11 2.50
C ALA A 150 5.28 14.02 1.47
N LYS A 151 6.22 14.31 0.55
CA LYS A 151 6.66 13.41 -0.52
C LYS A 151 8.19 13.33 -0.61
N MET A 152 8.84 13.08 0.52
CA MET A 152 10.31 13.11 0.65
C MET A 152 10.83 11.78 1.22
N PRO A 153 10.64 10.65 0.51
CA PRO A 153 11.00 9.34 1.02
C PRO A 153 12.50 9.18 1.26
N VAL A 154 13.35 9.66 0.35
CA VAL A 154 14.82 9.50 0.45
C VAL A 154 15.35 10.31 1.62
N LYS A 155 14.96 11.58 1.73
CA LYS A 155 15.32 12.40 2.91
C LYS A 155 14.83 11.82 4.23
N TRP A 156 13.65 11.23 4.26
CA TRP A 156 13.16 10.56 5.47
C TRP A 156 14.11 9.43 5.87
N PHE A 157 14.51 8.59 4.91
CA PHE A 157 15.45 7.50 5.18
C PHE A 157 16.83 8.02 5.62
N GLU A 158 17.36 9.04 4.96
CA GLU A 158 18.64 9.68 5.33
C GLU A 158 18.62 10.30 6.74
N CYS A 159 17.49 10.87 7.16
CA CYS A 159 17.35 11.45 8.50
C CYS A 159 17.22 10.40 9.63
N LEU A 160 17.03 9.12 9.28
CA LEU A 160 16.92 8.01 10.23
C LEU A 160 18.25 7.30 10.51
N LEU A 161 19.22 7.41 9.59
CA LEU A 161 20.57 6.83 9.67
C LEU A 161 21.52 7.71 10.50
#